data_AF-A0A931U4H6-F1
#
_entry.id   AF-A0A931U4H6-F1
#
_cell.length_a   1.000
_cell.length_b   1.000
_cell.length_c   1.000
_cell.angle_alpha   90.00
_cell.angle_beta   90.00
_cell.angle_gamma   90.00
#
_symmetry.space_group_name_H-M   'P 1'
#
loop_
_entity.id
_entity.type
_entity.pdbx_description
1 polymer ?
#
loop_
_entity_poly.entity_id
_entity_poly.type
_entity_poly.pdbx_seq_one_letter_code
_entity_poly.pdbx_strand_id
1 'polypeptide(L)' 'MVDPATACVVAADIGGTFTDLVVSFADGTLITHKVLSTPDDYSRA' A
#
# COMPACT_ATOMS: atom_id res chain seq x y z
N MET A 1 -3.14 -17.03 13.07
CA MET A 1 -3.03 -16.08 14.20
C MET A 1 -1.96 -15.07 13.78
N VAL A 2 -2.36 -13.86 13.38
CA VAL A 2 -1.38 -12.81 13.04
C VAL A 2 -0.86 -12.29 14.37
N ASP A 3 0.46 -12.21 14.55
CA ASP A 3 1.01 -11.57 15.74
C ASP A 3 0.57 -10.09 15.70
N PRO A 4 -0.18 -9.58 16.69
CA PRO A 4 -0.62 -8.19 16.71
C PRO A 4 0.54 -7.20 16.66
N ALA A 5 1.76 -7.58 17.06
CA ALA A 5 2.96 -6.77 16.91
C ALA A 5 3.42 -6.63 15.43
N THR A 6 2.98 -7.53 14.55
CA THR A 6 3.23 -7.48 13.09
C THR A 6 2.01 -7.08 12.27
N ALA A 7 0.89 -6.75 12.91
CA ALA A 7 -0.27 -6.24 12.21
C ALA A 7 0.07 -4.91 11.52
N CYS A 8 -0.37 -4.76 10.27
CA CYS A 8 -0.24 -3.53 9.52
C CYS A 8 -1.58 -3.13 8.88
N VAL A 9 -1.72 -1.83 8.64
CA VAL A 9 -2.80 -1.26 7.82
C VAL A 9 -2.20 -0.90 6.47
N VAL A 10 -2.85 -1.34 5.40
CA VAL A 10 -2.47 -1.00 4.02
C VAL A 10 -3.52 -0.04 3.46
N ALA A 11 -3.05 1.07 2.91
CA ALA A 11 -3.85 2.04 2.17
C ALA A 11 -3.34 2.16 0.74
N ALA A 12 -4.26 2.33 -0.21
CA ALA A 12 -3.95 2.55 -1.62
C ALA A 12 -4.74 3.75 -2.14
N ASP A 13 -4.07 4.63 -2.88
CA ASP A 13 -4.69 5.72 -3.64
C ASP A 13 -4.40 5.51 -5.14
N ILE A 14 -5.44 5.21 -5.89
CA ILE A 14 -5.33 4.82 -7.31
C ILE A 14 -5.55 6.06 -8.17
N GLY A 15 -4.47 6.52 -8.81
CA GLY A 15 -4.52 7.56 -9.83
C GLY A 15 -4.45 7.02 -11.26
N GLY A 16 -4.50 7.93 -12.25
CA GLY A 16 -4.38 7.57 -13.67
C GLY A 16 -2.95 7.28 -14.14
N THR A 17 -1.94 7.91 -13.52
CA THR A 17 -0.52 7.74 -13.88
C THR A 17 0.24 6.91 -12.85
N PHE A 18 -0.05 7.14 -11.56
CA PHE A 18 0.60 6.45 -10.45
C PHE A 18 -0.44 5.96 -9.45
N THR A 19 -0.09 4.87 -8.78
CA THR A 19 -0.78 4.36 -7.58
C THR A 19 0.17 4.53 -6.39
N ASP A 20 -0.33 5.14 -5.33
CA ASP A 20 0.40 5.35 -4.09
C ASP A 20 -0.03 4.31 -3.06
N LEU A 21 0.94 3.60 -2.48
CA LEU A 21 0.76 2.57 -1.46
C LEU A 21 1.39 3.04 -0.15
N VAL A 22 0.66 2.87 0.94
CA VAL A 22 1.15 3.16 2.29
C VAL A 22 0.91 1.95 3.18
N VAL A 23 1.96 1.53 3.90
CA VAL A 23 1.88 0.51 4.95
C VAL A 23 2.21 1.15 6.28
N SER A 24 1.30 1.03 7.23
CA SER A 24 1.45 1.48 8.62
C SER A 24 1.54 0.27 9.55
N PHE A 25 2.65 0.15 10.25
CA PHE A 25 2.89 -0.92 11.22
C PHE A 25 2.52 -0.50 12.64
N ALA A 26 2.24 -1.48 13.50
CA ALA A 26 1.91 -1.25 14.91
C ALA A 26 3.02 -0.54 15.71
N ASP A 27 4.28 -0.62 15.26
CA ASP A 27 5.42 0.07 15.87
C ASP A 27 5.56 1.55 15.45
N GLY A 28 4.65 2.04 14.60
CA GLY A 28 4.65 3.40 14.07
C GLY A 28 5.50 3.58 12.81
N THR A 29 6.14 2.52 12.31
CA THR A 29 6.86 2.56 11.03
C THR A 29 5.88 2.79 9.89
N LEU A 30 6.24 3.71 8.99
CA LEU A 30 5.52 3.97 7.74
C LEU A 30 6.42 3.66 6.54
N ILE A 31 5.91 2.86 5.63
CA ILE A 31 6.54 2.60 4.33
C ILE A 31 5.62 3.17 3.25
N THR A 32 6.20 3.95 2.33
CA THR A 32 5.50 4.47 1.16
C THR A 32 6.11 3.89 -0.11
N HIS A 33 5.26 3.57 -1.08
CA HIS A 33 5.70 3.11 -2.38
C HIS A 33 4.81 3.70 -3.46
N LYS A 34 5.43 4.21 -4.53
CA LYS A 34 4.74 4.78 -5.68
C LYS A 34 5.09 3.94 -6.91
N VAL A 35 4.06 3.44 -7.58
CA VAL A 35 4.20 2.61 -8.78
C VAL A 35 3.41 3.23 -9.92
N LEU A 36 3.79 2.91 -11.16
CA LEU A 36 2.97 3.29 -12.32
C LEU A 36 1.61 2.61 -12.21
N SER A 37 0.54 3.36 -12.47
CA SER A 37 -0.78 2.79 -12.59
C SER A 37 -0.87 1.91 -13.83
N THR A 38 -1.79 0.97 -13.77
CA THR A 38 -2.12 0.03 -14.84
C THR A 38 -3.60 0.20 -15.19
N PRO A 39 -4.00 1.28 -15.90
CA PRO A 39 -5.42 1.65 -16.03
C PRO A 39 -6.30 0.62 -16.72
N ASP A 40 -5.71 -0.29 -17.50
CA ASP A 40 -6.39 -1.43 -18.10
C ASP A 40 -6.67 -2.57 -17.10
N ASP A 41 -5.91 -2.64 -15.99
CA ASP A 41 -6.18 -3.49 -14.82
C ASP A 41 -5.26 -3.10 -13.64
N TYR A 42 -5.83 -2.37 -12.67
CA TYR A 42 -5.15 -1.81 -11.50
C TYR A 42 -4.60 -2.87 -10.53
N SER A 43 -5.05 -4.13 -10.62
CA SER A 43 -4.59 -5.20 -9.73
C SER A 43 -3.16 -5.68 -10.03
N ARG A 44 -2.57 -5.26 -11.16
CA ARG A 44 -1.20 -5.59 -11.58
C ARG A 44 -0.15 -4.63 -11.05
N ALA A 45 -0.56 -3.54 -10.41
CA ALA A 45 0.32 -2.58 -9.77
C ALA A 45 0.86 -3.11 -8.43
#